data_AF-A0A914ZA34-F1
#
_entry.id   AF-A0A914ZA34-F1
#
_cell.length_a   1.000
_cell.length_b   1.000
_cell.length_c   1.000
_cell.angle_alpha   90.00
_cell.angle_beta   90.00
_cell.angle_gamma   90.00
#
_symmetry.space_group_name_H-M   'P 1'
#
loop_
_entity.id
_entity.type
_entity.pdbx_description
1 polymer ?
#
loop_
_entity_poly.entity_id
_entity_poly.type
_entity_poly.pdbx_seq_one_letter_code
_entity_poly.pdbx_strand_id
1 'polypeptide(L)'
;MTDYFFKRLHAAGVPTHLVNLDLEKGTMEVRRGEPLGKGINGAGGFEFVCRTRPWGSFIRRYQQYIRDTEQKLDYLQLTRHVCRIVETDLSEKGLTLIDMKIEIGLVDGEIVVIDEISADAMRVMDDTGKVLEHSTVYERLVG
;
A
#
# COMPACT_ATOMS: atom_id res chain seq x y z
N MET A 1 -4.18 -25.87 -1.32
CA MET A 1 -3.53 -24.61 -1.77
C MET A 1 -3.62 -23.51 -0.71
N THR A 2 -4.82 -23.20 -0.17
CA THR A 2 -4.96 -22.24 0.94
C THR A 2 -4.06 -22.61 2.13
N ASP A 3 -4.04 -23.90 2.47
CA ASP A 3 -3.17 -24.50 3.48
C ASP A 3 -1.69 -24.15 3.30
N TYR A 4 -1.18 -24.28 2.08
CA TYR A 4 0.20 -23.99 1.73
C TYR A 4 0.55 -22.52 1.94
N PHE A 5 -0.29 -21.59 1.45
CA PHE A 5 -0.01 -20.16 1.59
C PHE A 5 -0.21 -19.65 3.01
N PHE A 6 -1.25 -20.11 3.73
CA PHE A 6 -1.50 -19.67 5.10
C PHE A 6 -0.37 -20.09 6.05
N LYS A 7 0.20 -21.29 5.88
CA LYS A 7 1.40 -21.72 6.62
C LYS A 7 2.59 -20.78 6.38
N ARG A 8 2.81 -20.34 5.14
CA ARG A 8 3.88 -19.40 4.80
C ARG A 8 3.62 -18.00 5.36
N LEU A 9 2.38 -17.55 5.36
CA LEU A 9 1.98 -16.27 5.97
C LEU A 9 2.22 -16.30 7.48
N HIS A 10 1.81 -17.36 8.17
CA HIS A 10 2.07 -17.54 9.60
C HIS A 10 3.57 -17.60 9.93
N ALA A 11 4.36 -18.31 9.13
CA ALA A 11 5.82 -18.36 9.29
C ALA A 11 6.49 -16.98 9.10
N ALA A 12 5.87 -16.10 8.31
CA ALA A 12 6.30 -14.71 8.14
C ALA A 12 5.68 -13.74 9.17
N GLY A 13 4.98 -14.24 10.20
CA GLY A 13 4.32 -13.41 11.21
C GLY A 13 3.09 -12.66 10.72
N VAL A 14 2.57 -12.98 9.52
CA VAL A 14 1.37 -12.35 8.97
C VAL A 14 0.13 -13.01 9.58
N PRO A 15 -0.70 -12.27 10.34
CA PRO A 15 -1.88 -12.84 10.96
C PRO A 15 -2.93 -13.21 9.92
N THR A 16 -3.58 -14.35 10.12
CA THR A 16 -4.75 -14.76 9.35
C THR A 16 -5.86 -15.21 10.30
N HIS A 17 -7.07 -15.38 9.77
CA HIS A 17 -8.19 -15.90 10.56
C HIS A 17 -8.20 -17.42 10.71
N LEU A 18 -7.26 -18.17 10.12
CA LEU A 18 -7.29 -19.63 10.13
C LEU A 18 -7.07 -20.19 11.53
N VAL A 19 -7.90 -21.16 11.92
CA VAL A 19 -7.77 -21.97 13.15
C VAL A 19 -7.37 -23.40 12.79
N ASN A 20 -8.12 -24.05 11.91
CA ASN A 20 -7.87 -25.44 11.52
C ASN A 20 -8.31 -25.74 10.07
N LEU A 21 -7.75 -26.81 9.48
CA LEU A 21 -8.06 -27.28 8.14
C LEU A 21 -8.40 -28.77 8.16
N ASP A 22 -9.51 -29.14 7.52
CA ASP A 22 -9.85 -30.53 7.21
C ASP A 22 -9.76 -30.71 5.69
N LEU A 23 -8.64 -31.25 5.23
CA LEU A 23 -8.34 -31.38 3.80
C LEU A 23 -9.17 -32.48 3.13
N GLU A 24 -9.59 -33.49 3.89
CA GLU A 24 -10.44 -34.57 3.37
C GLU A 24 -11.85 -34.04 3.06
N LYS A 25 -12.37 -33.18 3.93
CA LYS A 25 -13.69 -32.54 3.74
C LYS A 25 -13.63 -31.24 2.97
N GLY A 26 -12.44 -30.69 2.72
CA GLY A 26 -12.26 -29.40 2.06
C GLY A 26 -12.81 -28.22 2.86
N THR A 27 -12.76 -28.27 4.20
CA THR A 27 -13.31 -27.23 5.08
C THR A 27 -12.22 -26.49 5.86
N MET A 28 -12.55 -25.26 6.27
CA MET A 28 -11.69 -24.42 7.10
C MET A 28 -12.45 -23.96 8.34
N GLU A 29 -11.86 -24.15 9.51
CA GLU A 29 -12.30 -23.47 10.73
C GLU A 29 -11.54 -22.15 10.84
N VAL A 30 -12.27 -21.05 10.99
CA VAL A 30 -11.69 -19.70 11.00
C VAL A 30 -12.30 -18.86 12.12
N ARG A 31 -11.50 -17.93 12.66
CA ARG A 31 -11.98 -16.85 13.52
C ARG A 31 -12.93 -15.96 12.70
N ARG A 32 -14.09 -15.63 13.27
CA ARG A 32 -15.04 -14.71 12.63
C ARG A 32 -14.38 -13.35 12.43
N GLY A 33 -14.31 -12.90 11.18
CA GLY A 33 -13.84 -11.56 10.81
C GLY A 33 -14.99 -10.73 10.25
N GLU A 34 -15.01 -9.44 10.55
CA GLU A 34 -15.95 -8.49 9.97
C GLU A 34 -15.34 -7.91 8.68
N PRO A 35 -15.95 -8.11 7.50
CA PRO A 35 -15.41 -7.58 6.26
C PRO A 35 -15.45 -6.05 6.24
N LEU A 36 -14.33 -5.42 5.88
CA LEU A 36 -14.25 -3.97 5.73
C LEU A 36 -15.08 -3.51 4.53
N GLY A 37 -15.67 -2.31 4.63
CA GLY A 37 -16.40 -1.68 3.53
C GLY A 37 -17.78 -2.27 3.24
N LYS A 38 -18.34 -3.09 4.13
CA LYS A 38 -19.75 -3.49 4.03
C LYS A 38 -20.66 -2.30 4.28
N GLY A 39 -21.62 -2.10 3.37
CA GLY A 39 -22.67 -1.10 3.54
C GLY A 39 -23.64 -1.47 4.65
N ILE A 40 -24.51 -0.52 5.01
CA ILE A 40 -25.51 -0.66 6.08
C ILE A 40 -26.41 -1.90 5.88
N ASN A 41 -26.67 -2.28 4.63
CA ASN A 41 -27.51 -3.43 4.27
C ASN A 41 -26.72 -4.75 4.14
N GLY A 42 -25.45 -4.78 4.57
CA GLY A 42 -24.57 -5.95 4.48
C GLY A 42 -24.04 -6.26 3.08
N ALA A 43 -24.42 -5.47 2.07
CA ALA A 43 -23.93 -5.58 0.70
C ALA A 43 -22.57 -4.89 0.49
N GLY A 44 -21.76 -5.45 -0.41
CA GLY A 44 -20.43 -4.93 -0.73
C GLY A 44 -19.31 -5.48 0.15
N GLY A 45 -18.18 -4.79 0.13
CA GLY A 45 -16.94 -5.16 0.78
C GLY A 45 -15.75 -4.60 0.00
N PHE A 46 -14.71 -4.17 0.70
CA PHE A 46 -13.47 -3.76 0.05
C PHE A 46 -12.68 -4.97 -0.42
N GLU A 47 -12.31 -4.95 -1.69
CA GLU A 47 -11.35 -5.88 -2.26
C GLU A 47 -10.03 -5.14 -2.53
N PHE A 48 -8.94 -5.65 -1.96
CA PHE A 48 -7.61 -5.11 -2.17
C PHE A 48 -6.88 -5.96 -3.22
N VAL A 49 -6.71 -5.40 -4.42
CA VAL A 49 -6.11 -6.10 -5.55
C VAL A 49 -4.66 -5.66 -5.74
N CYS A 50 -3.71 -6.58 -5.56
CA CYS A 50 -2.32 -6.37 -5.93
C CYS A 50 -2.08 -6.84 -7.37
N ARG A 51 -1.49 -5.99 -8.22
CA ARG A 51 -1.15 -6.30 -9.61
C ARG A 51 0.34 -6.12 -9.82
N THR A 52 1.00 -7.15 -10.32
CA THR A 52 2.40 -7.06 -10.74
C THR A 52 2.54 -6.64 -12.20
N ARG A 53 1.46 -6.74 -12.99
CA ARG A 53 1.38 -6.39 -14.42
C ARG A 53 -0.01 -5.84 -14.74
N PRO A 54 -0.18 -5.04 -15.80
CA PRO A 54 -1.50 -4.62 -16.24
C PRO A 54 -2.27 -5.85 -16.75
N TRP A 55 -3.46 -6.12 -16.20
CA TRP A 55 -4.30 -7.23 -16.65
C TRP A 55 -5.79 -6.96 -16.43
N GLY A 56 -6.64 -7.65 -17.20
CA GLY A 56 -8.09 -7.66 -17.04
C GLY A 56 -8.71 -6.25 -16.98
N SER A 57 -9.39 -5.93 -15.88
CA SER A 57 -10.05 -4.63 -15.68
C SER A 57 -9.10 -3.43 -15.65
N PHE A 58 -7.80 -3.65 -15.43
CA PHE A 58 -6.81 -2.58 -15.50
C PHE A 58 -6.56 -2.16 -16.95
N ILE A 59 -6.29 -3.12 -17.84
CA ILE A 59 -6.08 -2.86 -19.28
C ILE A 59 -7.32 -2.18 -19.86
N ARG A 60 -8.53 -2.69 -19.59
CA ARG A 60 -9.76 -2.10 -20.14
C ARG A 60 -9.94 -0.61 -19.81
N ARG A 61 -9.42 -0.15 -18.66
CA ARG A 61 -9.54 1.24 -18.21
C ARG A 61 -8.38 2.13 -18.66
N TYR A 62 -7.17 1.58 -18.69
CA TYR A 62 -5.94 2.38 -18.86
C TYR A 62 -5.15 2.05 -20.13
N GLN A 63 -5.72 1.29 -21.07
CA GLN A 63 -5.04 0.86 -22.31
C GLN A 63 -4.32 1.98 -23.05
N GLN A 64 -4.86 3.21 -23.07
CA GLN A 64 -4.23 4.35 -23.75
C GLN A 64 -2.89 4.80 -23.13
N TYR A 65 -2.62 4.41 -21.88
CA TYR A 65 -1.39 4.74 -21.16
C TYR A 65 -0.43 3.55 -21.06
N ILE A 66 -0.85 2.35 -21.48
CA ILE A 66 -0.07 1.12 -21.37
C ILE A 66 0.65 0.88 -22.69
N ARG A 67 1.98 1.01 -22.68
CA ARG A 67 2.82 0.77 -23.86
C ARG A 67 3.15 -0.71 -24.04
N ASP A 68 3.35 -1.42 -22.94
CA ASP A 68 3.68 -2.85 -22.90
C ASP A 68 2.91 -3.51 -21.75
N THR A 69 2.14 -4.56 -22.06
CA THR A 69 1.36 -5.31 -21.06
C THR A 69 2.19 -6.31 -20.26
N GLU A 70 3.37 -6.69 -20.76
CA GLU A 70 4.30 -7.58 -20.05
C GLU A 70 5.18 -6.83 -19.05
N GLN A 71 5.29 -5.51 -19.21
CA GLN A 71 6.00 -4.65 -18.27
C GLN A 71 5.36 -4.74 -16.87
N LYS A 72 6.22 -4.93 -15.87
CA LYS A 72 5.77 -4.96 -14.48
C LYS A 72 5.34 -3.57 -14.02
N LEU A 73 4.36 -3.52 -13.13
CA LEU A 73 3.92 -2.29 -12.47
C LEU A 73 4.85 -1.95 -11.29
N ASP A 74 6.16 -1.96 -11.54
CA ASP A 74 7.18 -1.78 -10.51
C ASP A 74 7.15 -0.37 -9.89
N TYR A 75 6.51 0.61 -10.55
CA TYR A 75 6.22 1.92 -9.97
C TYR A 75 5.41 1.82 -8.67
N LEU A 76 4.49 0.85 -8.51
CA LEU A 76 3.76 0.66 -7.24
C LEU A 76 4.70 0.20 -6.12
N GLN A 77 5.73 -0.59 -6.44
CA GLN A 77 6.73 -1.01 -5.48
C GLN A 77 7.63 0.16 -5.10
N LEU A 78 8.06 0.95 -6.08
CA LEU A 78 8.85 2.15 -5.86
C LEU A 78 8.09 3.17 -5.00
N THR A 79 6.85 3.52 -5.34
CA THR A 79 6.01 4.45 -4.54
C THR A 79 5.87 3.97 -3.10
N ARG A 80 5.56 2.68 -2.88
CA ARG A 80 5.48 2.11 -1.53
C ARG A 80 6.81 2.15 -0.78
N HIS A 81 7.93 1.97 -1.48
CA HIS A 81 9.24 2.04 -0.86
C HIS A 81 9.60 3.47 -0.46
N VAL A 82 9.36 4.44 -1.34
CA VAL A 82 9.54 5.88 -1.07
C VAL A 82 8.67 6.33 0.11
N CYS A 83 7.39 5.98 0.14
CA CYS A 83 6.51 6.33 1.26
C CYS A 83 7.06 5.80 2.59
N ARG A 84 7.57 4.56 2.63
CA ARG A 84 8.15 3.98 3.85
C ARG A 84 9.41 4.69 4.32
N ILE A 85 10.26 5.14 3.39
CA ILE A 85 11.44 5.93 3.72
C ILE A 85 11.01 7.24 4.39
N VAL A 86 10.08 7.97 3.75
CA VAL A 86 9.55 9.24 4.29
C VAL A 86 8.84 9.04 5.63
N GLU A 87 8.04 7.98 5.77
CA GLU A 87 7.40 7.62 7.05
C GLU A 87 8.43 7.35 8.14
N THR A 88 9.52 6.65 7.82
CA THR A 88 10.59 6.33 8.77
C THR A 88 11.25 7.61 9.26
N ASP A 89 11.72 8.47 8.35
CA ASP A 89 12.40 9.72 8.66
C ASP A 89 11.51 10.65 9.53
N LEU A 90 10.21 10.74 9.20
CA LEU A 90 9.25 11.49 10.00
C LEU A 90 9.05 10.87 11.39
N SER A 91 8.91 9.55 11.46
CA SER A 91 8.67 8.85 12.73
C SER A 91 9.83 9.00 13.71
N GLU A 92 11.08 9.03 13.22
CA GLU A 92 12.27 9.28 14.03
C GLU A 92 12.27 10.69 14.67
N LYS A 93 11.47 11.62 14.11
CA LYS A 93 11.27 12.98 14.64
C LYS A 93 9.98 13.14 15.43
N GLY A 94 9.26 12.05 15.70
CA GLY A 94 7.96 12.06 16.38
C GLY A 94 6.85 12.69 15.53
N LEU A 95 6.96 12.56 14.21
CA LEU A 95 5.99 13.05 13.24
C LEU A 95 5.31 11.86 12.55
N THR A 96 4.05 12.04 12.15
CA THR A 96 3.29 11.02 11.41
C THR A 96 2.91 11.54 10.02
N LEU A 97 3.27 10.81 8.98
CA LEU A 97 2.81 11.06 7.62
C LEU A 97 1.31 10.72 7.51
N ILE A 98 0.51 11.67 7.00
CA ILE A 98 -0.91 11.44 6.69
C ILE A 98 -1.04 10.94 5.25
N ASP A 99 -0.42 11.68 4.32
CA ASP A 99 -0.30 11.30 2.90
C ASP A 99 0.80 12.14 2.23
N MET A 100 1.16 11.71 1.01
CA MET A 100 2.07 12.42 0.14
C MET A 100 1.71 12.19 -1.34
N LYS A 101 2.04 13.16 -2.18
CA LYS A 101 2.03 13.05 -3.64
C LYS A 101 3.43 12.64 -4.09
N ILE A 102 3.53 11.63 -4.96
CA ILE A 102 4.79 11.22 -5.61
C ILE A 102 4.52 11.15 -7.10
N GLU A 103 5.44 11.68 -7.90
CA GLU A 103 5.43 11.53 -9.35
C GLU A 103 6.51 10.54 -9.78
N ILE A 104 6.16 9.68 -10.74
CA ILE A 104 7.04 8.62 -11.26
C ILE A 104 7.19 8.80 -12.77
N GLY A 105 8.41 8.68 -13.25
CA GLY A 105 8.76 8.77 -14.66
C GLY A 105 9.61 7.60 -15.14
N LEU A 106 9.98 7.66 -16.42
CA LEU A 106 10.97 6.77 -17.02
C LEU A 106 12.19 7.59 -17.43
N VAL A 107 13.38 7.19 -16.97
CA VAL A 107 14.67 7.75 -17.38
C VAL A 107 15.53 6.58 -17.81
N ASP A 108 15.98 6.59 -19.08
CA ASP A 108 16.77 5.51 -19.70
C ASP A 108 16.14 4.10 -19.58
N GLY A 109 14.81 4.04 -19.57
CA GLY A 109 14.05 2.79 -19.44
C GLY A 109 13.83 2.33 -18.00
N GLU A 110 14.44 2.99 -17.03
CA GLU A 110 14.28 2.72 -15.60
C GLU A 110 13.15 3.58 -15.00
N ILE A 111 12.40 2.98 -14.08
CA ILE A 111 11.35 3.67 -13.33
C ILE A 111 12.01 4.47 -12.21
N VAL A 112 11.79 5.78 -12.18
CA VAL A 112 12.41 6.69 -11.22
C VAL A 112 11.38 7.62 -10.60
N VAL A 113 11.66 8.09 -9.38
CA VAL A 113 10.94 9.23 -8.78
C VAL A 113 11.34 10.49 -9.54
N ILE A 114 10.35 11.30 -9.90
CA ILE A 114 10.53 12.60 -10.55
C ILE A 114 9.81 13.67 -9.73
N ASP A 115 9.82 14.91 -10.23
CA ASP A 115 9.28 16.08 -9.53
C ASP A 115 10.03 16.29 -8.20
N GLU A 116 9.32 16.66 -7.14
CA GLU A 116 9.88 16.96 -5.83
C GLU A 116 9.30 16.08 -4.73
N ILE A 117 10.08 15.88 -3.67
CA ILE A 117 9.62 15.41 -2.37
C ILE A 117 9.89 16.54 -1.39
N SER A 118 8.83 17.26 -1.03
CA SER A 118 8.89 18.49 -0.24
C SER A 118 7.81 18.46 0.84
N ALA A 119 7.91 19.38 1.81
CA ALA A 119 6.84 19.59 2.78
C ALA A 119 5.52 20.01 2.08
N ASP A 120 5.59 20.68 0.93
CA ASP A 120 4.43 21.04 0.10
C ASP A 120 3.78 19.84 -0.59
N ALA A 121 4.51 18.74 -0.79
CA ALA A 121 4.03 17.51 -1.39
C ALA A 121 3.47 16.51 -0.37
N MET A 122 3.39 16.85 0.92
CA MET A 122 2.94 15.94 1.97
C MET A 122 2.13 16.62 3.08
N ARG A 123 1.34 15.83 3.79
CA ARG A 123 0.66 16.27 5.03
C ARG A 123 1.19 15.48 6.20
N VAL A 124 1.58 16.18 7.25
CA VAL A 124 2.22 15.60 8.44
C VAL A 124 1.51 16.09 9.69
N MET A 125 1.33 15.21 10.67
CA MET A 125 0.83 15.56 11.99
C MET A 125 1.88 15.33 13.09
N ASP A 126 1.78 16.10 14.16
CA ASP A 126 2.50 15.83 15.40
C ASP A 126 1.82 14.74 16.25
N ASP A 127 2.44 14.44 17.40
CA ASP A 127 1.98 13.46 18.37
C ASP A 127 0.65 13.84 19.06
N THR A 128 0.26 15.12 18.99
CA THR A 128 -1.05 15.59 19.47
C THR A 128 -2.17 15.38 18.44
N GLY A 129 -1.81 14.96 17.22
CA GLY A 129 -2.73 14.81 16.09
C GLY A 129 -2.99 16.11 15.33
N LYS A 130 -2.20 17.17 15.56
CA LYS A 130 -2.33 18.44 14.84
C LYS A 130 -1.56 18.36 13.53
N VAL A 131 -2.23 18.71 12.43
CA VAL A 131 -1.59 18.89 11.12
C VAL A 131 -0.67 20.11 11.17
N LEU A 132 0.57 19.93 10.72
CA LEU A 132 1.61 20.96 10.76
C LEU A 132 1.64 21.78 9.47
N GLU A 133 2.01 23.06 9.59
CA GLU A 133 2.35 23.91 8.45
C GLU A 133 3.66 23.43 7.79
N HIS A 134 3.81 23.65 6.49
CA HIS A 134 4.95 23.13 5.73
C HIS A 134 6.31 23.62 6.27
N SER A 135 6.39 24.88 6.72
CA SER A 135 7.60 25.42 7.34
C SER A 135 7.98 24.69 8.64
N THR A 136 7.00 24.37 9.48
CA THR A 136 7.22 23.60 10.71
C THR A 136 7.66 22.17 10.42
N VAL A 137 7.11 21.55 9.37
CA VAL A 137 7.56 20.22 8.92
C VAL A 137 9.04 20.29 8.51
N TYR A 138 9.41 21.28 7.69
CA TYR A 138 10.80 21.48 7.27
C TYR A 138 11.75 21.68 8.47
N GLU A 139 11.41 22.58 9.39
CA GLU A 139 12.21 22.87 10.58
C GLU A 139 12.40 21.63 11.46
N ARG A 140 11.37 20.83 11.67
CA ARG A 140 11.46 19.64 12.53
C ARG A 140 12.15 18.45 11.88
N LEU A 141 12.05 18.33 10.56
CA LEU A 141 12.62 17.20 9.82
C LEU A 141 14.11 17.43 9.51
N VAL A 142 14.46 18.64 9.04
CA VAL A 142 15.77 18.97 8.47
C VAL A 142 16.58 19.92 9.36
N GLY A 143 15.92 20.77 10.14
CA GLY A 143 16.56 21.69 11.10
C GLY A 143 17.11 20.98 12.32
#